data_AF-A0A1H8AHK9-F1
#
_entry.id   AF-A0A1H8AHK9-F1
#
_cell.length_a   1.000
_cell.length_b   1.000
_cell.length_c   1.000
_cell.angle_alpha   90.00
_cell.angle_beta   90.00
_cell.angle_gamma   90.00
#
_symmetry.space_group_name_H-M   'P 1'
#
loop_
_entity.id
_entity.type
_entity.pdbx_description
1 polymer ?
#
loop_
_entity_poly.entity_id
_entity_poly.type
_entity_poly.pdbx_seq_one_letter_code
_entity_poly.pdbx_strand_id
1 'polypeptide(L)'
;MAEALHRLDQEKFGLLPVTNMGTADDPFPQSGDHFLYSRCAAVAAGREVYESVFGDPALFLPFTAPTLQGEWLLYVADQAYERATGEEWDRVTRYDFESYSNRDGWPKRR
;
A
#
# COMPACT_ATOMS: atom_id res chain seq x y z
N MET A 1 -5.57 -10.07 -0.42
CA MET A 1 -4.47 -9.09 -0.49
C MET A 1 -4.87 -7.88 -1.33
N ALA A 2 -5.11 -8.03 -2.64
CA ALA A 2 -5.48 -6.93 -3.53
C ALA A 2 -6.64 -6.06 -3.00
N GLU A 3 -7.71 -6.68 -2.48
CA GLU A 3 -8.81 -5.95 -1.84
C GLU A 3 -8.37 -5.09 -0.65
N ALA A 4 -7.48 -5.60 0.21
CA ALA A 4 -7.00 -4.85 1.37
C ALA A 4 -6.19 -3.63 0.95
N LEU A 5 -5.32 -3.78 -0.06
CA LEU A 5 -4.56 -2.69 -0.65
C LEU A 5 -5.48 -1.66 -1.30
N HIS A 6 -6.46 -2.10 -2.09
CA HIS A 6 -7.46 -1.25 -2.72
C HIS A 6 -8.29 -0.47 -1.69
N ARG A 7 -8.66 -1.11 -0.58
CA ARG A 7 -9.37 -0.44 0.52
C ARG A 7 -8.53 0.62 1.23
N LEU A 8 -7.21 0.45 1.31
CA LEU A 8 -6.31 1.47 1.85
C LEU A 8 -5.92 2.54 0.81
N ASP A 9 -6.26 2.36 -0.46
CA ASP A 9 -6.04 3.36 -1.51
C ASP A 9 -7.00 4.54 -1.34
N GLN A 10 -6.70 5.43 -0.40
CA GLN A 10 -7.53 6.60 -0.11
C GLN A 10 -6.66 7.83 0.15
N GLU A 11 -7.20 9.00 -0.17
CA GLU A 11 -6.57 10.32 0.01
C GLU A 11 -6.06 10.50 1.45
N LYS A 12 -6.84 10.06 2.46
CA LYS A 12 -6.47 10.18 3.88
C LYS A 12 -5.19 9.44 4.28
N PHE A 13 -4.78 8.42 3.52
CA PHE A 13 -3.53 7.69 3.75
C PHE A 13 -2.42 8.17 2.80
N GLY A 14 -2.76 8.40 1.53
CA GLY A 14 -1.79 8.80 0.51
C GLY A 14 -1.29 10.25 0.62
N LEU A 15 -2.00 11.11 1.36
CA LEU A 15 -1.54 12.48 1.66
C LEU A 15 -0.68 12.59 2.93
N LEU A 16 -0.51 11.49 3.68
CA LEU A 16 0.43 11.51 4.80
C LEU A 16 1.86 11.71 4.29
N PRO A 17 2.72 12.41 5.04
CA PRO A 17 4.11 12.58 4.64
C PRO A 17 4.90 11.29 4.81
N VAL A 18 5.99 11.16 4.05
CA VAL A 18 6.99 10.12 4.25
C VAL A 18 7.74 10.43 5.54
N THR A 19 7.59 9.56 6.55
CA THR A 19 8.29 9.73 7.83
C THR A 19 9.81 9.67 7.66
N ASN A 20 10.52 10.45 8.48
CA ASN A 20 11.98 10.64 8.42
C ASN A 20 12.48 11.23 7.08
N MET A 21 11.58 11.83 6.29
CA MET A 21 11.90 12.60 5.10
C MET A 21 11.22 13.97 5.19
N GLY A 22 11.95 15.03 4.86
CA GLY A 22 11.45 16.41 5.00
C GLY A 22 11.48 16.92 6.44
N THR A 23 10.77 18.01 6.69
CA THR A 23 10.66 18.67 8.00
C THR A 23 9.19 18.91 8.36
N ALA A 24 8.92 19.41 9.58
CA ALA A 24 7.57 19.78 9.97
C ALA A 24 6.98 20.91 9.12
N ASP A 25 7.83 21.84 8.67
CA ASP A 25 7.42 23.00 7.85
C ASP A 25 7.44 22.69 6.34
N ASP A 26 8.18 21.65 5.94
CA ASP A 26 8.30 21.19 4.56
C ASP A 26 8.23 19.65 4.50
N PRO A 27 7.03 19.07 4.64
CA PRO A 27 6.84 17.63 4.66
C PRO A 27 7.11 16.99 3.30
N PHE A 28 7.85 15.88 3.27
CA PHE A 28 8.11 15.16 2.03
C PHE A 28 6.88 14.32 1.60
N PRO A 29 6.32 14.53 0.39
CA PRO A 29 5.11 13.83 -0.04
C PRO A 29 5.39 12.38 -0.47
N GLN A 30 4.37 11.53 -0.41
CA GLN A 30 4.43 10.18 -0.97
C GLN A 30 4.30 10.21 -2.50
N SER A 31 5.10 9.41 -3.19
CA SER A 31 4.84 9.04 -4.59
C SER A 31 3.77 7.94 -4.68
N GLY A 32 3.26 7.66 -5.88
CA GLY A 32 2.33 6.55 -6.11
C GLY A 32 2.92 5.20 -5.68
N ASP A 33 4.15 4.90 -6.08
CA ASP A 33 4.83 3.65 -5.75
C ASP A 33 5.13 3.55 -4.25
N HIS A 34 5.62 4.63 -3.64
CA HIS A 34 5.89 4.66 -2.21
C HIS A 34 4.61 4.37 -1.42
N PHE A 35 3.51 5.01 -1.79
CA PHE A 35 2.23 4.76 -1.15
C PHE A 35 1.73 3.32 -1.34
N LEU A 36 1.94 2.71 -2.51
CA LEU A 36 1.64 1.29 -2.74
C LEU A 36 2.46 0.40 -1.80
N TYR A 37 3.76 0.67 -1.65
CA TYR A 37 4.66 -0.14 -0.82
C TYR A 37 4.38 0.03 0.67
N SER A 38 4.00 1.22 1.11
CA SER A 38 3.55 1.48 2.48
C SER A 38 2.25 0.74 2.80
N ARG A 39 1.28 0.70 1.87
CA ARG A 39 0.06 -0.10 2.02
C ARG A 39 0.39 -1.60 2.13
N CYS A 40 1.35 -2.07 1.33
CA CYS A 40 1.82 -3.45 1.43
C CYS A 40 2.45 -3.75 2.79
N ALA A 41 3.26 -2.84 3.33
CA ALA A 41 3.87 -3.01 4.65
C ALA A 41 2.81 -3.11 5.77
N ALA A 42 1.77 -2.26 5.73
CA ALA A 42 0.67 -2.30 6.69
C ALA A 42 -0.14 -3.61 6.60
N VAL A 43 -0.39 -4.12 5.40
CA VAL A 43 -1.08 -5.41 5.20
C VAL A 43 -0.20 -6.59 5.64
N ALA A 44 1.10 -6.54 5.34
CA ALA A 44 2.06 -7.58 5.74
C ALA A 44 2.25 -7.67 7.26
N ALA A 45 2.09 -6.55 7.98
CA ALA A 45 2.13 -6.51 9.44
C ALA A 45 0.96 -7.26 10.11
N GLY A 46 -0.05 -7.67 9.34
CA GLY A 46 -1.12 -8.55 9.78
C GLY A 46 -2.47 -7.87 9.93
N ARG A 47 -3.49 -8.69 10.19
CA ARG A 47 -4.89 -8.29 10.17
C ARG A 47 -5.24 -7.23 11.21
N GLU A 48 -4.79 -7.40 12.45
CA GLU A 48 -5.09 -6.46 13.55
C GLU A 48 -4.50 -5.08 13.29
N VAL A 49 -3.29 -5.05 12.73
CA VAL A 49 -2.61 -3.80 12.32
C VAL A 49 -3.37 -3.14 11.18
N TYR A 50 -3.72 -3.90 10.14
CA TYR A 50 -4.53 -3.41 9.03
C TYR A 50 -5.85 -2.80 9.50
N GLU A 51 -6.59 -3.49 10.37
CA GLU A 51 -7.88 -3.02 10.88
C GLU A 51 -7.72 -1.75 11.73
N SER A 52 -6.67 -1.66 12.54
CA SER A 52 -6.35 -0.47 13.33
C SER A 52 -6.02 0.73 12.45
N VAL A 53 -5.14 0.55 11.47
CA VAL A 53 -4.81 1.56 10.44
C VAL A 53 -6.05 2.00 9.68
N PHE A 54 -6.93 1.06 9.30
CA PHE A 54 -8.14 1.39 8.56
C PHE A 54 -9.09 2.29 9.38
N GLY A 55 -9.14 2.06 10.70
CA GLY A 55 -9.90 2.86 11.65
C GLY A 55 -9.28 4.23 11.97
N ASP A 56 -7.95 4.31 12.05
CA ASP A 56 -7.22 5.54 12.36
C ASP A 56 -6.02 5.76 11.40
N PRO A 57 -6.14 6.72 10.45
CA PRO A 57 -5.06 7.06 9.52
C PRO A 57 -3.75 7.47 10.17
N ALA A 58 -3.75 8.00 11.40
CA ALA A 58 -2.50 8.36 12.09
C ALA A 58 -1.61 7.13 12.33
N LEU A 59 -2.21 5.94 12.49
CA LEU A 59 -1.48 4.68 12.66
C LEU A 59 -0.82 4.20 11.36
N PHE A 60 -1.11 4.81 10.21
CA PHE A 60 -0.44 4.51 8.95
C PHE A 60 0.95 5.17 8.85
N LEU A 61 1.19 6.27 9.56
CA LEU A 61 2.43 7.07 9.47
C LEU A 61 3.71 6.23 9.58
N PRO A 62 3.86 5.27 10.52
CA PRO A 62 5.07 4.45 10.61
C PRO A 62 5.38 3.65 9.34
N PHE A 63 4.36 3.24 8.58
CA PHE A 63 4.53 2.48 7.34
C PHE A 63 5.00 3.33 6.16
N THR A 64 4.98 4.66 6.30
CA THR A 64 5.53 5.57 5.31
C THR A 64 7.06 5.68 5.39
N ALA A 65 7.70 5.11 6.42
CA ALA A 65 9.15 5.17 6.56
C ALA A 65 9.86 4.46 5.39
N PRO A 66 10.89 5.06 4.75
CA PRO A 66 11.59 4.43 3.63
C PRO A 66 12.22 3.07 3.94
N THR A 67 12.47 2.77 5.22
CA THR A 67 13.01 1.49 5.69
C THR A 67 11.95 0.38 5.80
N LEU A 68 10.66 0.73 5.77
CA LEU A 68 9.52 -0.18 5.85
C LEU A 68 8.83 -0.24 4.50
N GLN A 69 9.30 -1.12 3.62
CA GLN A 69 8.71 -1.33 2.29
C GLN A 69 8.13 -2.74 2.18
N GLY A 70 6.88 -2.83 1.73
CA GLY A 70 6.18 -4.10 1.54
C GLY A 70 6.12 -4.60 0.11
N GLU A 71 6.90 -4.03 -0.81
CA GLU A 71 6.84 -4.32 -2.26
C GLU A 71 6.83 -5.83 -2.58
N TRP A 72 7.63 -6.63 -1.86
CA TRP A 72 7.69 -8.08 -2.05
C TRP A 72 6.34 -8.80 -1.95
N LEU A 73 5.39 -8.23 -1.20
CA LEU A 73 4.04 -8.78 -1.07
C LEU A 73 3.31 -8.81 -2.42
N LEU A 74 3.65 -7.92 -3.36
CA LEU A 74 3.07 -7.87 -4.69
C LEU A 74 3.43 -9.11 -5.51
N TYR A 75 4.66 -9.60 -5.39
CA TYR A 75 5.21 -10.65 -6.26
C TYR A 75 5.25 -12.04 -5.63
N VAL A 76 5.13 -12.15 -4.29
CA VAL A 76 5.38 -13.41 -3.58
C VAL A 76 4.51 -14.57 -4.05
N ALA A 77 3.24 -14.32 -4.38
CA ALA A 77 2.32 -15.35 -4.85
C ALA A 77 2.70 -15.84 -6.26
N ASP A 78 3.05 -14.91 -7.15
CA ASP A 78 3.37 -15.21 -8.54
C ASP A 78 4.71 -15.96 -8.62
N GLN A 79 5.72 -15.52 -7.86
CA GLN A 79 7.00 -16.21 -7.75
C GLN A 79 6.87 -17.60 -7.10
N ALA A 80 5.99 -17.76 -6.11
CA ALA A 80 5.75 -19.07 -5.50
C ALA A 80 5.10 -20.04 -6.49
N TYR A 81 4.14 -19.55 -7.28
CA TYR A 81 3.49 -20.35 -8.34
C TYR A 81 4.51 -20.77 -9.40
N GLU A 82 5.32 -19.83 -9.90
CA GLU A 82 6.34 -20.09 -10.91
C GLU A 82 7.37 -21.11 -10.41
N ARG A 83 7.84 -20.97 -9.17
CA ARG A 83 8.77 -21.95 -8.59
C ARG A 83 8.15 -23.34 -8.41
N ALA A 84 6.85 -23.43 -8.14
CA ALA A 84 6.16 -24.69 -7.92
C ALA A 84 5.80 -25.42 -9.22
N THR A 85 5.56 -24.68 -10.31
CA THR A 85 4.99 -25.21 -11.55
C THR A 85 5.92 -25.10 -12.75
N GLY A 86 6.86 -24.15 -12.72
CA GLY A 86 7.69 -23.75 -13.86
C GLY A 86 6.99 -22.80 -14.84
N GLU A 87 5.77 -22.33 -14.53
CA GLU A 87 4.96 -21.47 -15.40
C GLU A 87 4.72 -20.09 -14.77
N GLU A 88 4.69 -19.03 -15.58
CA GLU A 88 4.27 -17.72 -15.12
C GLU A 88 2.76 -17.71 -14.84
N TRP A 89 2.35 -17.02 -13.77
CA TRP A 89 0.95 -16.81 -13.46
C TRP A 89 0.47 -15.45 -13.97
N ASP A 90 -0.41 -15.43 -14.97
CA ASP A 90 -1.15 -14.21 -15.35
C ASP A 90 -2.27 -13.93 -14.34
N ARG A 91 -1.89 -13.42 -13.18
CA ARG A 91 -2.79 -13.26 -12.04
C ARG A 91 -3.72 -12.08 -12.24
N VAL A 92 -4.96 -12.39 -12.64
CA VAL A 92 -6.06 -11.41 -12.62
C VAL A 92 -6.68 -11.34 -11.23
N THR A 93 -6.73 -10.13 -10.65
CA THR A 93 -7.40 -9.88 -9.37
C THR A 93 -8.67 -9.07 -9.58
N ARG A 94 -9.67 -9.28 -8.71
CA ARG A 94 -10.95 -8.54 -8.78
C ARG A 94 -10.77 -7.04 -8.52
N TYR A 95 -9.76 -6.66 -7.75
CA TYR A 95 -9.48 -5.28 -7.36
C TYR A 95 -8.10 -4.90 -7.86
N ASP A 96 -8.02 -3.82 -8.62
CA ASP A 96 -6.75 -3.18 -8.92
C ASP A 96 -6.14 -2.64 -7.61
N PHE A 97 -4.91 -3.02 -7.30
CA PHE A 97 -4.23 -2.59 -6.08
C PHE A 97 -3.34 -1.36 -6.29
N GLU A 98 -3.13 -0.96 -7.55
CA GLU A 98 -2.33 0.20 -7.90
C GLU A 98 -2.84 1.46 -7.20
N SER A 99 -1.91 2.35 -6.88
CA SER A 99 -2.26 3.63 -6.25
C SER A 99 -3.19 4.43 -7.16
N TYR A 100 -4.20 5.06 -6.55
CA TYR A 100 -5.25 5.85 -7.23
C TYR A 100 -6.28 5.04 -8.04
N SER A 101 -6.28 3.70 -7.95
CA SER A 101 -7.28 2.83 -8.61
C SER A 101 -8.64 2.84 -7.92
N ASN A 102 -8.70 3.08 -6.60
CA ASN A 102 -9.93 3.23 -5.84
C ASN A 102 -10.52 4.64 -6.02
N ARG A 103 -11.37 4.78 -7.04
CA ARG A 103 -12.03 6.05 -7.39
C ARG A 103 -12.89 6.66 -6.27
N ASP A 104 -13.35 5.85 -5.33
CA ASP A 104 -14.12 6.34 -4.17
C ASP A 104 -13.20 6.87 -3.07
N GLY A 105 -11.98 6.34 -2.98
CA GLY A 105 -10.93 6.82 -2.07
C GLY A 105 -10.28 8.14 -2.50
N TRP A 106 -10.47 8.56 -3.75
CA TRP A 106 -9.85 9.74 -4.35
C TRP A 106 -10.87 10.66 -5.06
N PRO A 107 -11.84 11.25 -4.33
CA PRO A 107 -12.96 11.98 -4.92
C PRO A 107 -12.56 13.22 -5.72
N LYS A 108 -11.40 13.84 -5.41
CA LYS A 108 -10.88 15.02 -6.11
C LYS A 108 -10.07 14.69 -7.38
N ARG A 109 -9.85 13.41 -7.66
CA ARG A 109 -9.12 12.91 -8.86
C ARG A 109 -10.06 12.26 -9.88
N ARG A 110 -11.36 12.55 -9.79
CA ARG A 110 -12.39 12.10 -10.76
C ARG A 110 -12.44 13.01 -11.98
#